data_AF-A0AAN4PDR3-F1
#
_entry.id   AF-A0AAN4PDR3-F1
#
_cell.length_a   1.000
_cell.length_b   1.000
_cell.length_c   1.000
_cell.angle_alpha   90.00
_cell.angle_beta   90.00
_cell.angle_gamma   90.00
#
_symmetry.space_group_name_H-M   'P 1'
#
loop_
_entity.id
_entity.type
_entity.pdbx_description
1 polymer ?
#
loop_
_entity_poly.entity_id
_entity_poly.type
_entity_poly.pdbx_seq_one_letter_code
_entity_poly.pdbx_strand_id
1 'polypeptide(L)'
;MAPYAALVRSVLQEQASQPHLLKRDLSVNHTQAVTLGVMGAYVVVIALLWNLPYVRWSLWPFKMLVIAFHEFGHAITACCTGGRVKSISLDPHEGGVTHMQGGISAITLPAGYLGSSIIGALLIFAGFDIVASKVASIILGVCFLLTLWWARRDWLTIVTILMAVGLLVACWFIVHGEALRWVVLFIGVMSALYSVWDICDDLILRKVNTSDASVFAQRYGGSSRCWGVIWSLISLGFMAIGIVAAIAAFPQSFSEQQEQSKHFIPTR
;
A
#
# COMPACT_ATOMS: atom_id res chain seq x y z
N MET A 1 25.57 -43.67 28.74
CA MET A 1 24.27 -43.05 28.34
C MET A 1 24.00 -41.68 29.00
N ALA A 2 24.88 -41.14 29.85
CA ALA A 2 24.72 -39.81 30.49
C ALA A 2 25.09 -38.54 29.66
N PRO A 3 25.97 -38.56 28.63
CA PRO A 3 26.46 -37.32 28.03
C PRO A 3 25.44 -36.64 27.10
N TYR A 4 24.55 -37.42 26.48
CA TYR A 4 23.54 -36.89 25.57
C TYR A 4 22.45 -36.09 26.30
N ALA A 5 22.05 -36.56 27.49
CA ALA A 5 21.06 -35.86 28.32
C ALA A 5 21.60 -34.52 28.83
N ALA A 6 22.91 -34.43 29.12
CA ALA A 6 23.55 -33.19 29.54
C ALA A 6 23.64 -32.18 28.38
N LEU A 7 23.96 -32.64 27.17
CA LEU A 7 24.00 -31.81 25.96
C LEU A 7 22.61 -31.28 25.57
N VAL A 8 21.59 -32.13 25.62
CA VAL A 8 20.21 -31.70 25.35
C VAL A 8 19.77 -30.69 26.40
N ARG A 9 20.12 -30.90 27.68
CA ARG A 9 19.78 -29.98 28.75
C ARG A 9 20.51 -28.64 28.59
N SER A 10 21.78 -28.63 28.17
CA SER A 10 22.51 -27.38 27.92
C SER A 10 21.93 -26.60 26.73
N VAL A 11 21.59 -27.28 25.63
CA VAL A 11 20.97 -26.64 24.45
C VAL A 11 19.59 -26.08 24.78
N LEU A 12 18.77 -26.82 25.55
CA LEU A 12 17.46 -26.35 26.00
C LEU A 12 17.57 -25.16 26.96
N GLN A 13 18.61 -25.13 27.79
CA GLN A 13 18.85 -24.05 28.74
C GLN A 13 19.43 -22.80 28.04
N GLU A 14 20.19 -22.98 26.96
CA GLU A 14 20.68 -21.92 26.07
C GLU A 14 19.54 -21.33 25.22
N GLN A 15 18.61 -22.16 24.72
CA GLN A 15 17.37 -21.68 24.09
C GLN A 15 16.46 -20.96 25.08
N ALA A 16 16.24 -21.51 26.29
CA ALA A 16 15.36 -20.90 27.30
C ALA A 16 15.92 -19.62 27.94
N SER A 17 17.24 -19.38 27.83
CA SER A 17 17.92 -18.18 28.35
C SER A 17 18.03 -17.05 27.33
N GLN A 18 17.62 -17.25 26.08
CA GLN A 18 17.41 -16.14 25.15
C GLN A 18 16.06 -15.49 25.51
N PRO A 19 16.03 -14.25 26.02
CA PRO A 19 14.76 -13.56 26.18
C PRO A 19 14.16 -13.36 24.79
N HIS A 20 13.19 -14.22 24.43
CA HIS A 20 12.49 -14.20 23.13
C HIS A 20 11.71 -12.90 22.88
N LEU A 21 11.66 -12.03 23.89
CA LEU A 21 11.13 -10.69 23.86
C LEU A 21 12.21 -9.73 24.38
N LEU A 22 13.36 -9.65 23.70
CA LEU A 22 14.12 -8.41 23.75
C LEU A 22 13.12 -7.32 23.35
N LYS A 23 12.79 -6.44 24.29
CA LYS A 23 12.16 -5.15 23.96
C LYS A 23 13.07 -4.53 22.91
N ARG A 24 12.72 -4.69 21.65
CA ARG A 24 13.36 -3.97 20.56
C ARG A 24 13.09 -2.52 20.89
N ASP A 25 14.14 -1.83 21.30
CA ASP A 25 14.09 -0.41 21.51
C ASP A 25 13.60 0.20 20.19
N LEU A 26 12.53 0.98 20.23
CA LEU A 26 11.97 1.64 19.04
C LEU A 26 12.83 2.86 18.65
N SER A 27 14.12 2.82 19.00
CA SER A 27 15.08 3.85 18.62
C SER A 27 15.30 3.80 17.12
N VAL A 28 15.06 4.94 16.50
CA VAL A 28 15.18 5.12 15.05
C VAL A 28 16.65 5.26 14.71
N ASN A 29 17.19 4.33 13.93
CA ASN A 29 18.56 4.43 13.43
C ASN A 29 18.66 5.43 12.25
N HIS A 30 19.87 5.74 11.79
CA HIS A 30 20.07 6.69 10.69
C HIS A 30 19.31 6.30 9.40
N THR A 31 19.33 5.02 9.01
CA THR A 31 18.64 4.49 7.82
C THR A 31 17.13 4.70 7.89
N GLN A 32 16.54 4.40 9.05
CA GLN A 32 15.13 4.59 9.32
C GLN A 32 14.77 6.08 9.37
N ALA A 33 15.62 6.92 9.98
CA ALA A 33 15.43 8.36 10.02
C ALA A 33 15.42 8.97 8.61
N VAL A 34 16.35 8.55 7.74
CA VAL A 34 16.36 8.96 6.33
C VAL A 34 15.10 8.48 5.61
N THR A 35 14.69 7.23 5.83
CA THR A 35 13.47 6.67 5.20
C THR A 35 12.21 7.43 5.63
N LEU A 36 12.09 7.76 6.91
CA LEU A 36 11.02 8.61 7.46
C LEU A 36 11.07 10.04 6.91
N GLY A 37 12.26 10.62 6.78
CA GLY A 37 12.46 11.94 6.18
C GLY A 37 12.01 11.98 4.71
N VAL A 38 12.39 10.97 3.92
CA VAL A 38 11.95 10.82 2.53
C VAL A 38 10.43 10.61 2.45
N MET A 39 9.86 9.79 3.33
CA MET A 39 8.42 9.59 3.42
C MET A 39 7.69 10.91 3.73
N GLY A 40 8.19 11.70 4.68
CA GLY A 40 7.66 13.04 4.98
C GLY A 40 7.76 13.97 3.77
N ALA A 41 8.88 13.95 3.05
CA ALA A 41 9.03 14.69 1.80
C ALA A 41 8.03 14.24 0.73
N TYR A 42 7.78 12.93 0.59
CA TYR A 42 6.74 12.40 -0.30
C TYR A 42 5.37 12.95 0.06
N VAL A 43 4.97 12.92 1.34
CA VAL A 43 3.68 13.48 1.77
C VAL A 43 3.54 14.94 1.33
N VAL A 44 4.56 15.77 1.57
CA VAL A 44 4.54 17.20 1.20
C VAL A 44 4.50 17.38 -0.31
N VAL A 45 5.36 16.68 -1.06
CA VAL A 45 5.43 16.79 -2.52
C VAL A 45 4.11 16.33 -3.14
N ILE A 46 3.56 15.19 -2.69
CA ILE A 46 2.27 14.70 -3.15
C ILE A 46 1.17 15.73 -2.86
N ALA A 47 1.14 16.30 -1.65
CA ALA A 47 0.16 17.33 -1.29
C ALA A 47 0.23 18.53 -2.24
N LEU A 48 1.43 19.03 -2.53
CA LEU A 48 1.64 20.16 -3.44
C LEU A 48 1.20 19.79 -4.87
N LEU A 49 1.71 18.67 -5.39
CA LEU A 49 1.41 18.23 -6.75
C LEU A 49 -0.09 17.95 -6.94
N TRP A 50 -0.77 17.39 -5.94
CA TRP A 50 -2.19 17.05 -6.02
C TRP A 50 -3.09 18.29 -6.07
N ASN A 51 -2.75 19.33 -5.29
CA ASN A 51 -3.57 20.54 -5.17
C ASN A 51 -3.29 21.58 -6.26
N LEU A 52 -2.07 21.65 -6.79
CA LEU A 52 -1.71 22.64 -7.81
C LEU A 52 -2.36 22.34 -9.17
N PRO A 53 -3.07 23.32 -9.79
CA PRO A 53 -3.63 23.15 -11.13
C PRO A 53 -2.49 22.96 -12.16
N TYR A 54 -2.76 22.17 -13.21
CA TYR A 54 -1.81 21.72 -14.24
C TYR A 54 -0.69 20.79 -13.76
N VAL A 55 -0.09 21.05 -12.60
CA VAL A 55 0.98 20.22 -12.04
C VAL A 55 0.46 18.85 -11.60
N ARG A 56 -0.81 18.76 -11.16
CA ARG A 56 -1.48 17.49 -10.82
C ARG A 56 -1.42 16.42 -11.91
N TRP A 57 -1.30 16.82 -13.18
CA TRP A 57 -1.20 15.87 -14.30
C TRP A 57 0.11 15.06 -14.26
N SER A 58 1.16 15.55 -13.58
CA SER A 58 2.39 14.76 -13.41
C SER A 58 2.20 13.54 -12.50
N LEU A 59 1.26 13.61 -11.56
CA LEU A 59 0.89 12.49 -10.68
C LEU A 59 -0.08 11.51 -11.33
N TRP A 60 -0.64 11.85 -12.50
CA TRP A 60 -1.70 11.11 -13.15
C TRP A 60 -1.45 9.58 -13.24
N PRO A 61 -0.30 9.06 -13.72
CA PRO A 61 -0.11 7.61 -13.81
C PRO A 61 -0.13 6.93 -12.44
N PHE A 62 0.40 7.58 -11.40
CA PHE A 62 0.40 7.06 -10.04
C PHE A 62 -0.96 7.20 -9.37
N LYS A 63 -1.72 8.26 -9.69
CA LYS A 63 -3.11 8.44 -9.23
C LYS A 63 -3.97 7.30 -9.76
N MET A 64 -3.90 6.99 -11.06
CA MET A 64 -4.63 5.87 -11.65
C MET A 64 -4.26 4.54 -10.98
N LEU A 65 -2.99 4.34 -10.64
CA LEU A 65 -2.53 3.14 -9.93
C LEU A 65 -3.19 2.97 -8.56
N VAL A 66 -3.24 4.05 -7.79
CA VAL A 66 -3.84 4.04 -6.46
C VAL A 66 -5.36 3.84 -6.52
N ILE A 67 -6.01 4.45 -7.50
CA ILE A 67 -7.43 4.20 -7.78
C ILE A 67 -7.64 2.72 -8.11
N ALA A 68 -6.72 2.08 -8.86
CA ALA A 68 -6.81 0.65 -9.12
C ALA A 68 -6.78 -0.20 -7.84
N PHE A 69 -6.03 0.19 -6.81
CA PHE A 69 -6.07 -0.48 -5.50
C PHE A 69 -7.38 -0.26 -4.76
N HIS A 70 -7.94 0.94 -4.87
CA HIS A 70 -9.25 1.26 -4.32
C HIS A 70 -10.32 0.36 -4.95
N GLU A 71 -10.39 0.28 -6.27
CA GLU A 71 -11.31 -0.59 -6.99
C GLU A 71 -11.08 -2.09 -6.70
N PHE A 72 -9.81 -2.49 -6.55
CA PHE A 72 -9.46 -3.84 -6.15
C PHE A 72 -10.01 -4.21 -4.77
N GLY A 73 -10.03 -3.25 -3.83
CA GLY A 73 -10.64 -3.42 -2.51
C GLY A 73 -12.14 -3.73 -2.59
N HIS A 74 -12.88 -2.94 -3.39
CA HIS A 74 -14.29 -3.24 -3.67
C HIS A 74 -14.47 -4.63 -4.27
N ALA A 75 -13.66 -4.98 -5.27
CA ALA A 75 -13.77 -6.25 -5.98
C ALA A 75 -13.53 -7.47 -5.08
N ILE A 76 -12.47 -7.46 -4.26
CA ILE A 76 -12.20 -8.54 -3.30
C ILE A 76 -13.35 -8.67 -2.32
N THR A 77 -13.76 -7.57 -1.67
CA THR A 77 -14.80 -7.64 -0.65
C THR A 77 -16.15 -8.03 -1.23
N ALA A 78 -16.46 -7.62 -2.46
CA ALA A 78 -17.64 -8.09 -3.17
C ALA A 78 -17.62 -9.61 -3.31
N CYS A 79 -16.52 -10.18 -3.81
CA CYS A 79 -16.36 -11.64 -3.92
C CYS A 79 -16.46 -12.34 -2.55
N CYS A 80 -15.82 -11.81 -1.51
CA CYS A 80 -15.84 -12.39 -0.16
C CYS A 80 -17.23 -12.31 0.51
N THR A 81 -18.08 -11.37 0.12
CA THR A 81 -19.42 -11.19 0.68
C THR A 81 -20.52 -11.81 -0.18
N GLY A 82 -20.16 -12.67 -1.15
CA GLY A 82 -21.11 -13.38 -2.02
C GLY A 82 -21.61 -12.57 -3.21
N GLY A 83 -20.99 -11.41 -3.49
CA GLY A 83 -21.21 -10.63 -4.70
C GLY A 83 -20.37 -11.10 -5.88
N ARG A 84 -20.63 -10.53 -7.05
CA ARG A 84 -19.93 -10.80 -8.30
C ARG A 84 -19.48 -9.51 -8.96
N VAL A 85 -18.20 -9.42 -9.28
CA VAL A 85 -17.61 -8.31 -10.04
C VAL A 85 -17.81 -8.55 -11.54
N LYS A 86 -18.40 -7.58 -12.24
CA LYS A 86 -18.65 -7.62 -13.69
C LYS A 86 -17.49 -6.99 -14.47
N SER A 87 -17.02 -5.83 -14.01
CA SER A 87 -15.88 -5.11 -14.58
C SER A 87 -15.35 -4.05 -13.63
N ILE A 88 -14.08 -3.70 -13.81
CA ILE A 88 -13.46 -2.50 -13.24
C ILE A 88 -13.08 -1.59 -14.40
N SER A 89 -13.32 -0.29 -14.25
CA SER A 89 -12.90 0.74 -15.20
C SER A 89 -12.23 1.89 -14.46
N LEU A 90 -11.20 2.47 -15.06
CA LEU A 90 -10.51 3.67 -14.54
C LEU A 90 -10.66 4.79 -15.56
N ASP A 91 -11.25 5.89 -15.13
CA ASP A 91 -11.41 7.10 -15.90
C ASP A 91 -10.45 8.21 -15.41
N PRO A 92 -9.69 8.84 -16.32
CA PRO A 92 -8.74 9.91 -15.99
C PRO A 92 -9.35 11.13 -15.30
N HIS A 93 -10.62 11.42 -15.60
CA HIS A 93 -11.37 12.58 -15.15
C HIS A 93 -12.33 12.21 -14.02
N GLU A 94 -12.93 11.02 -14.11
CA GLU A 94 -14.02 10.61 -13.23
C GLU A 94 -13.58 9.73 -12.06
N GLY A 95 -12.40 9.11 -12.11
CA GLY A 95 -11.90 8.21 -11.08
C GLY A 95 -12.12 6.73 -11.43
N GLY A 96 -12.31 5.86 -10.43
CA GLY A 96 -12.53 4.44 -10.65
C GLY A 96 -14.00 4.05 -10.51
N VAL A 97 -14.40 2.96 -11.17
CA VAL A 97 -15.70 2.32 -10.93
C VAL A 97 -15.61 0.80 -11.00
N THR A 98 -16.05 0.16 -9.92
CA THR A 98 -16.25 -1.28 -9.84
C THR A 98 -17.72 -1.62 -10.07
N HIS A 99 -18.04 -2.16 -11.24
CA HIS A 99 -19.37 -2.69 -11.51
C HIS A 99 -19.53 -4.05 -10.84
N MET A 100 -20.26 -4.08 -9.72
CA MET A 100 -20.52 -5.30 -8.95
C MET A 100 -22.02 -5.56 -8.78
N GLN A 101 -22.40 -6.83 -8.58
CA GLN A 101 -23.77 -7.26 -8.30
C GLN A 101 -23.80 -8.16 -7.07
N GLY A 102 -24.71 -7.88 -6.13
CA GLY A 102 -24.74 -8.59 -4.84
C GLY A 102 -23.63 -8.12 -3.89
N GLY A 103 -23.37 -8.90 -2.84
CA GLY A 103 -22.47 -8.54 -1.76
C GLY A 103 -23.12 -7.65 -0.70
N ILE A 104 -22.43 -7.47 0.42
CA ILE A 104 -22.92 -6.66 1.55
C ILE A 104 -22.40 -5.23 1.41
N SER A 105 -23.25 -4.29 0.97
CA SER A 105 -22.82 -2.92 0.68
C SER A 105 -22.23 -2.16 1.87
N ALA A 106 -22.60 -2.53 3.10
CA ALA A 106 -22.04 -1.95 4.31
C ALA A 106 -20.54 -2.25 4.46
N ILE A 107 -20.07 -3.34 3.84
CA ILE A 107 -18.67 -3.77 3.87
C ILE A 107 -17.98 -3.40 2.56
N THR A 108 -18.65 -3.57 1.41
CA THR A 108 -18.02 -3.31 0.10
C THR A 108 -17.77 -1.83 -0.15
N LEU A 109 -18.64 -0.91 0.27
CA LEU A 109 -18.44 0.53 0.08
C LEU A 109 -17.20 1.09 0.82
N PRO A 110 -16.98 0.83 2.13
CA PRO A 110 -15.75 1.28 2.78
C PRO A 110 -14.50 0.51 2.30
N ALA A 111 -14.67 -0.66 1.67
CA ALA A 111 -13.54 -1.52 1.30
C ALA A 111 -12.58 -0.89 0.30
N GLY A 112 -13.01 0.06 -0.52
CA GLY A 112 -12.12 0.77 -1.42
C GLY A 112 -11.09 1.58 -0.65
N TYR A 113 -11.56 2.49 0.22
CA TYR A 113 -10.68 3.32 1.04
C TYR A 113 -9.88 2.52 2.06
N LEU A 114 -10.52 1.57 2.77
CA LEU A 114 -9.83 0.79 3.78
C LEU A 114 -8.84 -0.19 3.14
N GLY A 115 -9.19 -0.82 2.02
CA GLY A 115 -8.34 -1.73 1.28
C GLY A 115 -7.10 -1.03 0.72
N SER A 116 -7.27 0.11 0.05
CA SER A 116 -6.15 0.93 -0.44
C SER A 116 -5.25 1.42 0.70
N SER A 117 -5.83 1.70 1.87
CA SER A 117 -5.06 2.11 3.05
C SER A 117 -4.22 0.98 3.65
N ILE A 118 -4.78 -0.23 3.74
CA ILE A 118 -4.07 -1.42 4.21
C ILE A 118 -2.93 -1.78 3.24
N ILE A 119 -3.22 -1.80 1.93
CA ILE A 119 -2.21 -2.04 0.90
C ILE A 119 -1.12 -0.96 0.99
N GLY A 120 -1.50 0.30 1.12
CA GLY A 120 -0.57 1.41 1.31
C GLY A 120 0.33 1.22 2.53
N ALA A 121 -0.24 0.87 3.68
CA ALA A 121 0.52 0.59 4.90
C ALA A 121 1.49 -0.59 4.75
N LEU A 122 1.09 -1.66 4.05
CA LEU A 122 1.96 -2.81 3.77
C LEU A 122 3.10 -2.44 2.80
N LEU A 123 2.85 -1.60 1.80
CA LEU A 123 3.87 -1.09 0.89
C LEU A 123 4.83 -0.13 1.62
N ILE A 124 4.32 0.73 2.50
CA ILE A 124 5.18 1.57 3.37
C ILE A 124 6.06 0.68 4.23
N PHE A 125 5.49 -0.34 4.87
CA PHE A 125 6.24 -1.31 5.66
C PHE A 125 7.35 -1.96 4.84
N ALA A 126 7.03 -2.46 3.65
CA ALA A 126 8.01 -3.08 2.76
C ALA A 126 9.08 -2.09 2.28
N GLY A 127 8.73 -0.81 2.09
CA GLY A 127 9.64 0.24 1.63
C GLY A 127 10.81 0.55 2.56
N PHE A 128 10.79 0.06 3.80
CA PHE A 128 11.90 0.21 4.75
C PHE A 128 13.07 -0.75 4.47
N ASP A 129 12.85 -1.78 3.67
CA ASP A 129 13.87 -2.79 3.34
C ASP A 129 13.83 -3.19 1.84
N ILE A 130 15.01 -3.48 1.27
CA ILE A 130 15.14 -3.79 -0.15
C ILE A 130 14.53 -5.16 -0.49
N VAL A 131 14.78 -6.18 0.35
CA VAL A 131 14.26 -7.54 0.11
C VAL A 131 12.75 -7.57 0.30
N ALA A 132 12.24 -6.93 1.36
CA ALA A 132 10.81 -6.76 1.58
C ALA A 132 10.15 -6.05 0.40
N SER A 133 10.78 -5.00 -0.15
CA SER A 133 10.29 -4.30 -1.35
C SER A 133 10.28 -5.18 -2.60
N LYS A 134 11.28 -6.04 -2.79
CA LYS A 134 11.29 -7.06 -3.87
C LYS A 134 10.08 -7.98 -3.75
N VAL A 135 9.84 -8.55 -2.56
CA VAL A 135 8.69 -9.42 -2.30
C VAL A 135 7.36 -8.66 -2.52
N ALA A 136 7.24 -7.46 -1.96
CA ALA A 136 6.04 -6.63 -2.11
C ALA A 136 5.74 -6.33 -3.57
N SER A 137 6.76 -6.02 -4.39
CA SER A 137 6.57 -5.76 -5.82
C SER A 137 6.05 -6.97 -6.61
N ILE A 138 6.43 -8.19 -6.22
CA ILE A 138 5.93 -9.42 -6.85
C ILE A 138 4.45 -9.60 -6.52
N ILE A 139 4.10 -9.46 -5.23
CA ILE A 139 2.70 -9.52 -4.76
C ILE A 139 1.87 -8.45 -5.47
N LEU A 140 2.41 -7.23 -5.58
CA LEU A 140 1.77 -6.11 -6.27
C LEU A 140 1.53 -6.41 -7.74
N GLY A 141 2.53 -6.97 -8.42
CA GLY A 141 2.40 -7.45 -9.80
C GLY A 141 1.28 -8.47 -9.95
N VAL A 142 1.18 -9.45 -9.04
CA VAL A 142 0.09 -10.44 -9.06
C VAL A 142 -1.27 -9.78 -8.84
N CYS A 143 -1.41 -8.87 -7.87
CA CYS A 143 -2.65 -8.12 -7.65
C CYS A 143 -3.07 -7.35 -8.92
N PHE A 144 -2.12 -6.71 -9.59
CA PHE A 144 -2.39 -6.00 -10.85
C PHE A 144 -2.81 -6.93 -11.98
N LEU A 145 -2.19 -8.11 -12.12
CA LEU A 145 -2.62 -9.10 -13.09
C LEU A 145 -4.06 -9.59 -12.82
N LEU A 146 -4.45 -9.74 -11.55
CA LEU A 146 -5.83 -10.03 -11.17
C LEU A 146 -6.76 -8.87 -11.52
N THR A 147 -6.36 -7.63 -11.29
CA THR A 147 -7.14 -6.45 -11.69
C THR A 147 -7.33 -6.38 -13.21
N LEU A 148 -6.33 -6.77 -14.01
CA LEU A 148 -6.45 -6.86 -15.47
C LEU A 148 -7.54 -7.84 -15.92
N TRP A 149 -7.79 -8.91 -15.16
CA TRP A 149 -8.89 -9.84 -15.47
C TRP A 149 -10.25 -9.14 -15.45
N TRP A 150 -10.48 -8.25 -14.47
CA TRP A 150 -11.71 -7.46 -14.37
C TRP A 150 -11.72 -6.24 -15.27
N ALA A 151 -10.54 -5.69 -15.60
CA ALA A 151 -10.37 -4.50 -16.44
C ALA A 151 -10.14 -4.80 -17.94
N ARG A 152 -10.27 -6.06 -18.36
CA ARG A 152 -10.03 -6.54 -19.74
C ARG A 152 -10.77 -5.82 -20.88
N ARG A 153 -11.75 -4.97 -20.57
CA ARG A 153 -12.50 -4.18 -21.56
C ARG A 153 -12.10 -2.70 -21.58
N ASP A 154 -11.28 -2.26 -20.63
CA ASP A 154 -10.85 -0.88 -20.49
C ASP A 154 -9.37 -0.72 -20.84
N TRP A 155 -9.11 -0.16 -22.02
CA TRP A 155 -7.75 -0.02 -22.55
C TRP A 155 -6.88 0.86 -21.66
N LEU A 156 -7.45 1.91 -21.06
CA LEU A 156 -6.70 2.84 -20.22
C LEU A 156 -6.23 2.18 -18.92
N THR A 157 -7.08 1.41 -18.27
CA THR A 157 -6.68 0.58 -17.12
C THR A 157 -5.61 -0.42 -17.50
N ILE A 158 -5.74 -1.09 -18.65
CA ILE A 158 -4.74 -2.07 -19.11
C ILE A 158 -3.38 -1.39 -19.28
N VAL A 159 -3.32 -0.28 -20.02
CA VAL A 159 -2.06 0.45 -20.26
C VAL A 159 -1.47 0.96 -18.96
N THR A 160 -2.28 1.51 -18.06
CA THR A 160 -1.83 2.00 -16.74
C THR A 160 -1.18 0.88 -15.93
N ILE A 161 -1.85 -0.28 -15.84
CA ILE A 161 -1.34 -1.42 -15.10
C ILE A 161 -0.05 -1.94 -15.73
N LEU A 162 0.00 -2.07 -17.07
CA LEU A 162 1.21 -2.53 -17.76
C LEU A 162 2.39 -1.57 -17.56
N MET A 163 2.15 -0.26 -17.59
CA MET A 163 3.19 0.73 -17.29
C MET A 163 3.67 0.63 -15.85
N ALA A 164 2.76 0.42 -14.88
CA ALA A 164 3.14 0.25 -13.49
C ALA A 164 3.96 -1.03 -13.26
N VAL A 165 3.55 -2.16 -13.84
CA VAL A 165 4.32 -3.41 -13.80
C VAL A 165 5.67 -3.22 -14.49
N GLY A 166 5.72 -2.54 -15.64
CA GLY A 166 6.96 -2.21 -16.34
C GLY A 166 7.90 -1.35 -15.50
N LEU A 167 7.38 -0.35 -14.78
CA LEU A 167 8.16 0.47 -13.84
C LEU A 167 8.75 -0.38 -12.71
N LEU A 168 7.95 -1.24 -12.08
CA LEU A 168 8.42 -2.13 -11.01
C LEU A 168 9.53 -3.06 -11.53
N VAL A 169 9.33 -3.67 -12.70
CA VAL A 169 10.33 -4.54 -13.33
C VAL A 169 11.59 -3.74 -13.70
N ALA A 170 11.48 -2.52 -14.21
CA ALA A 170 12.65 -1.68 -14.48
C ALA A 170 13.45 -1.38 -13.21
N CYS A 171 12.77 -1.07 -12.10
CA CYS A 171 13.41 -0.79 -10.81
C CYS A 171 14.14 -2.00 -10.20
N TRP A 172 13.79 -3.23 -10.59
CA TRP A 172 14.52 -4.43 -10.15
C TRP A 172 15.96 -4.48 -10.66
N PHE A 173 16.22 -3.91 -11.84
CA PHE A 173 17.54 -3.94 -12.47
C PHE A 173 18.43 -2.73 -12.08
N ILE A 174 17.89 -1.77 -11.33
CA ILE A 174 18.64 -0.60 -10.85
C ILE A 174 19.23 -0.92 -9.48
N VAL A 175 20.57 -0.94 -9.39
CA VAL A 175 21.33 -1.11 -8.13
C VAL A 175 20.78 -2.27 -7.28
N HIS A 176 20.65 -3.45 -7.90
CA HIS A 176 20.13 -4.68 -7.28
C HIS A 176 18.74 -4.56 -6.60
N GLY A 177 17.90 -3.63 -7.04
CA GLY A 177 16.55 -3.42 -6.52
C GLY A 177 16.47 -2.35 -5.43
N GLU A 178 17.53 -1.60 -5.16
CA GLU A 178 17.49 -0.49 -4.20
C GLU A 178 16.46 0.58 -4.60
N ALA A 179 16.37 0.89 -5.90
CA ALA A 179 15.37 1.84 -6.42
C ALA A 179 13.92 1.41 -6.12
N LEU A 180 13.68 0.10 -6.11
CA LEU A 180 12.36 -0.47 -5.87
C LEU A 180 11.83 -0.08 -4.48
N ARG A 181 12.69 -0.02 -3.46
CA ARG A 181 12.28 0.36 -2.11
C ARG A 181 11.66 1.75 -2.06
N TRP A 182 12.22 2.67 -2.83
CA TRP A 182 11.78 4.06 -2.88
C TRP A 182 10.51 4.24 -3.69
N VAL A 183 10.35 3.47 -4.78
CA VAL A 183 9.12 3.45 -5.59
C VAL A 183 7.97 2.80 -4.83
N VAL A 184 8.23 1.67 -4.17
CA VAL A 184 7.24 0.97 -3.31
C VAL A 184 6.81 1.86 -2.15
N LEU A 185 7.76 2.53 -1.48
CA LEU A 185 7.46 3.50 -0.43
C LEU A 185 6.59 4.66 -0.97
N PHE A 186 6.94 5.21 -2.13
CA PHE A 186 6.18 6.30 -2.77
C PHE A 186 4.73 5.88 -3.09
N ILE A 187 4.56 4.72 -3.75
CA ILE A 187 3.23 4.16 -4.07
C ILE A 187 2.46 3.86 -2.77
N GLY A 188 3.14 3.35 -1.74
CA GLY A 188 2.57 3.09 -0.43
C GLY A 188 2.02 4.34 0.24
N VAL A 189 2.79 5.44 0.25
CA VAL A 189 2.34 6.75 0.79
C VAL A 189 1.15 7.29 0.01
N MET A 190 1.20 7.26 -1.33
CA MET A 190 0.09 7.69 -2.18
C MET A 190 -1.19 6.88 -1.88
N SER A 191 -1.06 5.55 -1.74
CA SER A 191 -2.18 4.65 -1.48
C SER A 191 -2.75 4.79 -0.07
N ALA A 192 -1.87 4.90 0.94
CA ALA A 192 -2.27 5.05 2.34
C ALA A 192 -3.06 6.34 2.58
N LEU A 193 -2.73 7.41 1.86
CA LEU A 193 -3.39 8.71 1.97
C LEU A 193 -4.50 8.92 0.94
N TYR A 194 -4.84 7.92 0.12
CA TYR A 194 -5.81 8.09 -0.96
C TYR A 194 -7.17 8.59 -0.48
N SER A 195 -7.69 8.01 0.61
CA SER A 195 -8.95 8.43 1.21
C SER A 195 -8.93 9.92 1.59
N VAL A 196 -7.85 10.37 2.22
CA VAL A 196 -7.63 11.77 2.60
C VAL A 196 -7.68 12.66 1.37
N TRP A 197 -6.97 12.28 0.30
CA TRP A 197 -6.93 13.07 -0.93
C TRP A 197 -8.27 13.13 -1.66
N ASP A 198 -9.00 12.02 -1.74
CA ASP A 198 -10.29 11.99 -2.42
C ASP A 198 -11.35 12.82 -1.65
N ILE A 199 -11.28 12.81 -0.31
CA ILE A 199 -12.14 13.67 0.52
C ILE A 199 -11.74 15.15 0.40
N CYS A 200 -10.44 15.46 0.33
CA CYS A 200 -10.00 16.82 0.03
C CYS A 200 -10.51 17.28 -1.34
N ASP A 201 -10.44 16.44 -2.38
CA ASP A 201 -10.98 16.73 -3.71
C ASP A 201 -12.51 17.00 -3.63
N ASP A 202 -13.27 16.17 -2.89
CA ASP A 202 -14.70 16.35 -2.68
C ASP A 202 -15.05 17.65 -1.93
N LEU A 203 -14.30 17.99 -0.88
CA LEU A 203 -14.55 19.15 -0.02
C LEU A 203 -14.14 20.47 -0.67
N ILE A 204 -12.97 20.48 -1.33
CA ILE A 204 -12.31 21.70 -1.83
C ILE A 204 -12.67 21.94 -3.28
N LEU A 205 -12.57 20.91 -4.13
CA LEU A 205 -12.77 21.04 -5.58
C LEU A 205 -14.21 20.77 -6.02
N ARG A 206 -15.10 20.36 -5.09
CA ARG A 206 -16.51 20.06 -5.35
C ARG A 206 -16.67 19.16 -6.57
N LYS A 207 -16.00 18.01 -6.51
CA LYS A 207 -16.09 16.97 -7.55
C LYS A 207 -17.57 16.72 -7.88
N VAL A 208 -17.86 16.60 -9.18
CA VAL A 208 -19.21 16.32 -9.69
C VAL A 208 -19.63 14.88 -9.37
N ASN A 209 -18.65 13.99 -9.20
CA ASN A 209 -18.88 12.57 -8.99
C ASN A 209 -19.14 12.22 -7.53
N THR A 210 -20.03 11.26 -7.30
CA THR A 210 -20.33 10.71 -5.98
C THR A 210 -19.22 9.77 -5.50
N SER A 211 -18.55 10.15 -4.41
CA SER A 211 -17.62 9.27 -3.68
C SER A 211 -18.33 8.16 -2.91
N ASP A 212 -17.59 7.12 -2.51
CA ASP A 212 -18.13 6.03 -1.67
C ASP A 212 -18.71 6.55 -0.35
N ALA A 213 -18.12 7.61 0.20
CA ALA A 213 -18.63 8.24 1.42
C ALA A 213 -19.99 8.88 1.19
N SER A 214 -20.22 9.44 0.00
CA SER A 214 -21.50 9.98 -0.42
C SER A 214 -22.54 8.89 -0.63
N VAL A 215 -22.18 7.80 -1.31
CA VAL A 215 -23.08 6.65 -1.51
C VAL A 215 -23.42 5.96 -0.19
N PHE A 216 -22.45 5.83 0.71
CA PHE A 216 -22.65 5.26 2.04
C PHE A 216 -23.59 6.12 2.89
N ALA A 217 -23.38 7.44 2.90
CA ALA A 217 -24.25 8.38 3.60
C ALA A 217 -25.70 8.33 3.07
N GLN A 218 -25.89 8.22 1.76
CA GLN A 218 -27.23 8.08 1.17
C GLN A 218 -27.93 6.78 1.59
N ARG A 219 -27.17 5.68 1.76
CA ARG A 219 -27.72 4.37 2.09
C ARG A 219 -27.92 4.13 3.59
N TYR A 220 -27.00 4.62 4.42
CA TYR A 220 -26.94 4.31 5.86
C TYR A 220 -27.13 5.54 6.76
N GLY A 221 -27.31 6.73 6.16
CA GLY A 221 -27.48 7.99 6.87
C GLY A 221 -26.16 8.65 7.26
N GLY A 222 -26.28 9.81 7.90
CA GLY A 222 -25.14 10.69 8.22
C GLY A 222 -24.74 11.59 7.05
N SER A 223 -23.62 12.28 7.19
CA SER A 223 -23.05 13.12 6.12
C SER A 223 -21.88 12.43 5.44
N SER A 224 -21.71 12.64 4.13
CA SER A 224 -20.55 12.15 3.39
C SER A 224 -19.23 12.60 4.02
N ARG A 225 -19.20 13.83 4.54
CA ARG A 225 -18.06 14.40 5.24
C ARG A 225 -17.70 13.63 6.51
N CYS A 226 -18.70 13.24 7.30
CA CYS A 226 -18.47 12.49 8.54
C CYS A 226 -17.85 11.13 8.24
N TRP A 227 -18.45 10.37 7.30
CA TRP A 227 -17.92 9.07 6.88
C TRP A 227 -16.53 9.19 6.26
N GLY A 228 -16.32 10.21 5.44
CA GLY A 228 -15.01 10.49 4.88
C GLY A 228 -13.95 10.72 5.96
N VAL A 229 -14.21 11.61 6.93
CA VAL A 229 -13.27 11.88 8.02
C VAL A 229 -12.98 10.62 8.84
N ILE A 230 -14.00 9.81 9.14
CA ILE A 230 -13.81 8.54 9.87
C ILE A 230 -12.85 7.62 9.10
N TRP A 231 -13.07 7.41 7.81
CA TRP A 231 -12.21 6.53 7.03
C TRP A 231 -10.81 7.12 6.83
N SER A 232 -10.68 8.43 6.68
CA SER A 232 -9.38 9.13 6.68
C SER A 232 -8.58 8.87 7.96
N LEU A 233 -9.23 8.96 9.13
CA LEU A 233 -8.59 8.68 10.41
C LEU A 233 -8.15 7.23 10.53
N ILE A 234 -8.97 6.29 10.05
CA ILE A 234 -8.60 4.87 10.00
C ILE A 234 -7.40 4.64 9.06
N SER A 235 -7.38 5.29 7.90
CA SER A 235 -6.27 5.24 6.94
C SER A 235 -4.95 5.74 7.57
N LEU A 236 -4.99 6.88 8.27
CA LEU A 236 -3.84 7.39 9.01
C LEU A 236 -3.40 6.44 10.13
N GLY A 237 -4.35 5.77 10.79
CA GLY A 237 -4.07 4.72 11.75
C GLY A 237 -3.30 3.53 11.14
N PHE A 238 -3.75 3.03 9.99
CA PHE A 238 -3.04 1.95 9.27
C PHE A 238 -1.64 2.39 8.85
N MET A 239 -1.49 3.61 8.34
CA MET A 239 -0.17 4.17 8.00
C MET A 239 0.75 4.21 9.22
N ALA A 240 0.28 4.73 10.36
CA ALA A 240 1.06 4.78 11.60
C ALA A 240 1.48 3.39 12.09
N ILE A 241 0.55 2.41 12.05
CA ILE A 241 0.85 1.02 12.38
C ILE A 241 1.92 0.45 11.44
N GLY A 242 1.79 0.67 10.13
CA GLY A 242 2.77 0.22 9.13
C GLY A 242 4.16 0.78 9.40
N ILE A 243 4.27 2.07 9.74
CA ILE A 243 5.53 2.73 10.07
C ILE A 243 6.15 2.15 11.34
N VAL A 244 5.38 2.03 12.43
CA VAL A 244 5.88 1.50 13.70
C VAL A 244 6.32 0.04 13.54
N ALA A 245 5.54 -0.76 12.82
CA ALA A 245 5.91 -2.14 12.50
C ALA A 245 7.20 -2.19 11.69
N ALA A 246 7.40 -1.29 10.72
CA ALA A 246 8.59 -1.25 9.89
C ALA A 246 9.85 -0.90 10.69
N ILE A 247 9.75 0.09 11.59
CA ILE A 247 10.84 0.46 12.51
C ILE A 247 11.22 -0.74 13.40
N ALA A 248 10.24 -1.48 13.90
CA ALA A 248 10.49 -2.66 14.72
C ALA A 248 11.05 -3.86 13.93
N ALA A 249 10.66 -4.02 12.67
CA ALA A 249 11.03 -5.15 11.84
C ALA A 249 12.39 -4.99 11.16
N PHE A 250 12.76 -3.77 10.77
CA PHE A 250 13.92 -3.49 9.90
C PHE A 250 14.98 -2.62 10.57
N PRO A 251 15.77 -3.14 11.52
CA PRO A 251 16.85 -2.38 12.19
C PRO A 251 18.13 -2.26 11.35
N GLN A 252 18.19 -2.85 10.15
CA GLN A 252 19.39 -2.92 9.32
C GLN A 252 19.78 -1.56 8.74
N SER A 253 21.08 -1.38 8.51
CA SER A 253 21.66 -0.25 7.78
C SER A 253 21.52 -0.39 6.26
N PHE A 254 21.68 0.69 5.51
CA PHE A 254 21.63 0.64 4.03
C PHE A 254 22.61 -0.37 3.43
N SER A 255 23.84 -0.44 3.95
CA SER A 255 24.85 -1.39 3.46
C SER A 255 24.44 -2.84 3.71
N GLU A 256 23.89 -3.14 4.89
CA GLU A 256 23.41 -4.48 5.23
C GLU A 256 22.21 -4.88 4.36
N GLN A 257 21.26 -3.97 4.15
CA GLN A 257 20.12 -4.21 3.24
C GLN A 257 20.59 -4.48 1.81
N GLN A 258 21.56 -3.70 1.33
CA GLN A 258 22.09 -3.86 -0.02
C GLN A 258 22.84 -5.19 -0.17
N GLU A 259 23.64 -5.59 0.82
CA GLU A 259 24.30 -6.90 0.85
C GLU A 259 23.28 -8.04 0.83
N GLN A 260 22.28 -8.01 1.70
CA GLN A 260 21.20 -9.01 1.74
C GLN A 260 20.44 -9.08 0.40
N SER A 261 20.21 -7.93 -0.25
CA SER A 261 19.51 -7.87 -1.53
C SER A 261 20.24 -8.59 -2.67
N LYS A 262 21.57 -8.70 -2.61
CA LYS A 262 22.39 -9.42 -3.59
C LYS A 262 22.23 -10.94 -3.47
N HIS A 263 21.86 -11.44 -2.30
CA HIS A 263 21.61 -12.86 -2.08
C HIS A 263 20.17 -13.28 -2.38
N PHE A 264 19.23 -12.33 -2.37
CA PHE A 264 17.82 -12.59 -2.65
C PHE A 264 17.42 -12.20 -4.09
N ILE A 265 17.22 -13.22 -4.94
CA ILE A 265 16.87 -13.08 -6.37
C ILE A 265 17.78 -12.05 -7.06
N PRO A 266 19.06 -12.38 -7.27
CA PRO A 266 20.03 -11.45 -7.82
C PRO A 266 19.67 -11.06 -9.26
N THR A 267 19.66 -9.76 -9.52
CA THR A 267 19.64 -9.21 -10.88
C THR A 267 21.07 -9.05 -11.37
N ARG A 268 21.35 -9.59 -12.56
CA ARG A 268 22.64 -9.48 -13.24
C ARG A 268 22.66 -8.28 -14.17
#